data_AF-A0A0D6N4P1-F1
#
_entry.id   AF-A0A0D6N4P1-F1
#
_cell.length_a   1.000
_cell.length_b   1.000
_cell.length_c   1.000
_cell.angle_alpha   90.00
_cell.angle_beta   90.00
_cell.angle_gamma   90.00
#
_symmetry.space_group_name_H-M   'P 1'
#
loop_
_entity.id
_entity.type
_entity.pdbx_description
1 polymer ?
#
loop_
_entity_poly.entity_id
_entity_poly.type
_entity_poly.pdbx_seq_one_letter_code
_entity_poly.pdbx_strand_id
1 'polypeptide(L)'
;MTNRESYVYGLSMLTPYQMQKASEHYEMTPCEWLWQEYNSTGPNMLSRFVTLCYGLGEYMKESLFQAEMDEALRLYGRTDFNPVPSQAALVGMALMWASLENVLDADASFRALTDIEDRPLNASVMFISMRATLILLRRDIHKNPKASEFWYWLCRVGWDEILTLAEQRDHAALEMIAGRAFCEPEGCIAVLPPDWSIHAAA
;
A
#
# COMPACT_ATOMS: atom_id res chain seq x y z
N MET A 1 41.55 9.96 0.45
CA MET A 1 40.07 10.00 0.50
C MET A 1 39.59 9.09 -0.61
N THR A 2 39.46 7.81 -0.30
CA THR A 2 39.16 6.76 -1.27
C THR A 2 37.66 6.56 -1.29
N ASN A 3 37.05 6.78 -2.46
CA ASN A 3 35.66 6.45 -2.77
C ASN A 3 35.37 5.03 -2.29
N ARG A 4 34.55 4.91 -1.24
CA ARG A 4 33.80 3.68 -0.99
C ARG A 4 32.62 3.72 -1.94
N GLU A 5 32.84 3.23 -3.15
CA GLU A 5 31.76 2.62 -3.92
C GLU A 5 31.20 1.50 -3.07
N SER A 6 30.11 1.80 -2.37
CA SER A 6 29.25 0.80 -1.77
C SER A 6 28.66 0.01 -2.93
N TYR A 7 29.28 -1.11 -3.29
CA TYR A 7 28.69 -2.12 -4.14
C TYR A 7 27.43 -2.63 -3.44
N VAL A 8 26.29 -1.99 -3.70
CA VAL A 8 25.01 -2.50 -3.27
C VAL A 8 24.66 -3.64 -4.22
N TYR A 9 24.95 -4.86 -3.77
CA TYR A 9 24.56 -6.07 -4.46
C TYR A 9 23.05 -6.02 -4.80
N GLY A 10 22.73 -6.03 -6.09
CA GLY A 10 21.41 -6.42 -6.60
C GLY A 10 20.34 -5.33 -6.74
N LEU A 11 20.63 -4.05 -6.51
CA LEU A 11 19.62 -3.00 -6.76
C LEU A 11 19.54 -2.69 -8.25
N SER A 12 18.53 -3.25 -8.91
CA SER A 12 18.11 -2.81 -10.25
C SER A 12 17.28 -1.51 -10.19
N MET A 13 16.86 -1.10 -9.00
CA MET A 13 16.05 0.11 -8.80
C MET A 13 16.77 1.38 -9.22
N LEU A 14 15.99 2.32 -9.76
CA LEU A 14 16.44 3.68 -10.03
C LEU A 14 16.78 4.41 -8.71
N THR A 15 17.84 5.20 -8.75
CA THR A 15 18.18 6.18 -7.70
C THR A 15 17.15 7.32 -7.67
N PRO A 16 17.05 8.09 -6.57
CA PRO A 16 16.17 9.26 -6.49
C PRO A 16 16.34 10.24 -7.66
N TYR A 17 17.59 10.53 -8.03
CA TYR A 17 17.91 11.38 -9.17
C TYR A 17 17.40 10.81 -10.50
N GLN A 18 17.55 9.50 -10.71
CA GLN A 18 17.04 8.83 -11.91
C GLN A 18 15.50 8.80 -11.96
N MET A 19 14.84 8.61 -10.81
CA MET A 19 13.37 8.67 -10.71
C MET A 19 12.85 10.07 -11.04
N GLN A 20 13.50 11.12 -10.52
CA GLN A 20 13.17 12.50 -10.87
C GLN A 20 13.31 12.75 -12.38
N LYS A 21 14.42 12.28 -12.99
CA LYS A 21 14.62 12.40 -14.43
C LYS A 21 13.58 11.61 -15.25
N ALA A 22 13.11 10.48 -14.75
CA ALA A 22 12.08 9.68 -15.41
C ALA A 22 10.72 10.39 -15.37
N SER A 23 10.39 11.00 -14.24
CA SER A 23 9.19 11.84 -14.07
C SER A 23 9.22 13.07 -14.97
N GLU A 24 10.35 13.77 -15.09
CA GLU A 24 10.51 14.86 -16.08
C GLU A 24 10.30 14.39 -17.53
N HIS A 25 10.74 13.16 -17.86
CA HIS A 25 10.54 12.59 -19.20
C HIS A 25 9.09 12.17 -19.45
N TYR A 26 8.34 11.76 -18.42
CA TYR A 26 6.90 11.46 -18.51
C TYR A 26 6.09 12.68 -18.96
N GLU A 27 6.40 13.88 -18.46
CA GLU A 27 5.71 15.11 -18.89
C GLU A 27 5.85 15.34 -20.40
N MET A 28 6.96 14.87 -20.99
CA MET A 28 7.23 14.96 -22.43
C MET A 28 6.63 13.78 -23.21
N THR A 29 6.60 12.58 -22.61
CA THR A 29 6.14 11.33 -23.23
C THR A 29 5.23 10.56 -22.27
N PRO A 30 3.91 10.50 -22.54
CA PRO A 30 2.97 9.80 -21.66
C PRO A 30 3.37 8.34 -21.39
N CYS A 31 3.43 7.97 -20.12
CA CYS A 31 3.72 6.63 -19.63
C CYS A 31 2.44 5.87 -19.25
N GLU A 32 2.55 4.55 -19.18
CA GLU A 32 1.50 3.69 -18.63
C GLU A 32 1.62 3.61 -17.11
N TRP A 33 0.51 3.89 -16.43
CA TRP A 33 0.40 3.80 -14.97
C TRP A 33 0.21 2.35 -14.51
N LEU A 34 1.11 1.87 -13.66
CA LEU A 34 1.00 0.55 -13.02
C LEU A 34 0.22 0.62 -11.70
N TRP A 35 0.34 1.74 -10.98
CA TRP A 35 -0.35 1.96 -9.72
C TRP A 35 -0.72 3.43 -9.54
N GLN A 36 -1.96 3.66 -9.08
CA GLN A 36 -2.45 4.97 -8.68
C GLN A 36 -3.21 4.83 -7.35
N GLU A 37 -2.81 5.61 -6.36
CA GLU A 37 -3.45 5.62 -5.04
C GLU A 37 -4.85 6.27 -5.08
N TYR A 38 -5.05 7.20 -6.01
CA TYR A 38 -6.30 7.94 -6.20
C TYR A 38 -6.91 7.62 -7.56
N ASN A 39 -8.24 7.68 -7.62
CA ASN A 39 -9.00 7.72 -8.86
C ASN A 39 -9.79 9.04 -8.93
N SER A 40 -10.60 9.20 -9.98
CA SER A 40 -11.43 10.40 -10.20
C SER A 40 -12.40 10.76 -9.06
N THR A 41 -12.63 9.85 -8.12
CA THR A 41 -13.55 10.00 -6.98
C THR A 41 -12.84 10.04 -5.61
N GLY A 42 -11.51 10.09 -5.59
CA GLY A 42 -10.69 10.09 -4.37
C GLY A 42 -9.85 8.81 -4.21
N PRO A 43 -9.42 8.46 -2.98
CA PRO A 43 -8.61 7.27 -2.75
C PRO A 43 -9.28 6.01 -3.30
N ASN A 44 -8.50 5.08 -3.85
CA ASN A 44 -9.01 3.80 -4.30
C ASN A 44 -9.46 2.92 -3.11
N MET A 45 -10.19 1.82 -3.38
CA MET A 45 -10.79 0.99 -2.33
C MET A 45 -9.74 0.34 -1.40
N LEU A 46 -8.56 -0.03 -1.92
CA LEU A 46 -7.47 -0.56 -1.10
C LEU A 46 -6.96 0.50 -0.13
N SER A 47 -6.67 1.72 -0.61
CA SER A 47 -6.20 2.81 0.25
C SER A 47 -7.23 3.18 1.31
N ARG A 48 -8.53 3.25 0.96
CA ARG A 48 -9.60 3.44 1.97
C ARG A 48 -9.60 2.35 3.03
N PHE A 49 -9.49 1.08 2.62
CA PHE A 49 -9.47 -0.05 3.56
C PHE A 49 -8.25 0.00 4.50
N VAL A 50 -7.06 0.30 3.96
CA VAL A 50 -5.83 0.48 4.76
C VAL A 50 -5.98 1.65 5.73
N THR A 51 -6.54 2.79 5.31
CA THR A 51 -6.81 3.95 6.20
C THR A 51 -7.74 3.56 7.34
N LEU A 52 -8.79 2.79 7.08
CA LEU A 52 -9.68 2.29 8.13
C LEU A 52 -8.95 1.35 9.10
N CYS A 53 -8.06 0.49 8.60
CA CYS A 53 -7.22 -0.39 9.44
C CYS A 53 -6.28 0.43 10.34
N TYR A 54 -5.68 1.49 9.81
CA TYR A 54 -4.83 2.40 10.58
C TYR A 54 -5.63 3.08 11.70
N GLY A 55 -6.83 3.59 11.38
CA GLY A 55 -7.72 4.18 12.37
C GLY A 55 -8.13 3.22 13.48
N LEU A 56 -8.37 1.95 13.13
CA LEU A 56 -8.62 0.91 14.12
C LEU A 56 -7.39 0.70 15.01
N GLY A 57 -6.18 0.73 14.46
CA GLY A 57 -4.96 0.64 15.25
C GLY A 57 -4.79 1.77 16.26
N GLU A 58 -5.04 3.00 15.82
CA GLU A 58 -5.03 4.17 16.70
C GLU A 58 -6.11 4.06 17.80
N TYR A 59 -7.30 3.58 17.45
CA TYR A 59 -8.35 3.31 18.43
C TYR A 59 -7.93 2.24 19.45
N MET A 60 -7.32 1.14 19.02
CA MET A 60 -6.91 0.05 19.91
C MET A 60 -5.85 0.49 20.92
N LYS A 61 -4.92 1.38 20.52
CA LYS A 61 -3.89 1.96 21.41
C LYS A 61 -4.50 2.83 22.52
N GLU A 62 -5.52 3.62 22.18
CA GLU A 62 -6.13 4.63 23.06
C GLU A 62 -7.48 4.18 23.65
N SER A 63 -7.82 2.88 23.52
CA SER A 63 -9.18 2.35 23.75
C SER A 63 -9.75 2.59 25.16
N LEU A 64 -8.90 2.86 26.15
CA LEU A 64 -9.34 3.23 27.51
C LEU A 64 -9.84 4.67 27.64
N PHE A 65 -9.58 5.54 26.64
CA PHE A 65 -9.80 6.98 26.72
C PHE A 65 -10.61 7.57 25.54
N GLN A 66 -11.00 6.76 24.56
CA GLN A 66 -11.74 7.21 23.38
C GLN A 66 -13.25 6.98 23.45
N ALA A 67 -14.00 7.79 22.68
CA ALA A 67 -15.43 7.64 22.44
C ALA A 67 -15.78 6.30 21.79
N GLU A 68 -17.07 6.07 21.50
CA GLU A 68 -17.51 4.87 20.80
C GLU A 68 -16.73 4.66 19.49
N MET A 69 -16.33 3.41 19.20
CA MET A 69 -15.51 3.04 18.03
C MET A 69 -16.07 3.58 16.70
N ASP A 70 -17.39 3.69 16.57
CA ASP A 70 -18.05 4.33 15.41
C ASP A 70 -17.53 5.75 15.17
N GLU A 71 -17.52 6.58 16.23
CA GLU A 71 -17.15 7.99 16.16
C GLU A 71 -15.65 8.18 15.92
N ALA A 72 -14.81 7.40 16.61
CA ALA A 72 -13.37 7.44 16.43
C ALA A 72 -12.96 7.13 14.98
N LEU A 73 -13.62 6.17 14.35
CA LEU A 73 -13.30 5.74 12.98
C LEU A 73 -13.85 6.66 11.89
N ARG A 74 -14.69 7.66 12.21
CA ARG A 74 -15.16 8.64 11.20
C ARG A 74 -14.03 9.44 10.58
N LEU A 75 -13.02 9.80 11.39
CA LEU A 75 -11.83 10.51 10.92
C LEU A 75 -10.95 9.67 9.98
N TYR A 76 -11.18 8.35 9.97
CA TYR A 76 -10.44 7.38 9.16
C TYR A 76 -11.31 6.81 8.02
N GLY A 77 -12.26 7.61 7.53
CA GLY A 77 -13.01 7.30 6.32
C GLY A 77 -14.04 6.18 6.48
N ARG A 78 -14.46 5.84 7.71
CA ARG A 78 -15.51 4.83 7.93
C ARG A 78 -16.77 5.09 7.08
N THR A 79 -17.15 6.35 6.93
CA THR A 79 -18.34 6.76 6.17
C THR A 79 -18.13 6.77 4.65
N ASP A 80 -16.91 6.52 4.18
CA ASP A 80 -16.57 6.52 2.75
C ASP A 80 -16.88 5.18 2.07
N PHE A 81 -17.32 4.20 2.86
CA PHE A 81 -17.72 2.88 2.40
C PHE A 81 -19.22 2.81 2.16
N ASN A 82 -19.62 2.07 1.12
CA ASN A 82 -21.00 1.72 0.85
C ASN A 82 -21.11 0.21 0.58
N PRO A 83 -21.68 -0.59 1.51
CA PRO A 83 -22.27 -0.16 2.78
C PRO A 83 -21.23 0.26 3.83
N VAL A 84 -21.62 1.20 4.71
CA VAL A 84 -20.86 1.56 5.91
C VAL A 84 -20.75 0.33 6.82
N PRO A 85 -19.58 0.05 7.44
CA PRO A 85 -19.44 -1.08 8.35
C PRO A 85 -20.34 -0.93 9.59
N SER A 86 -21.09 -1.99 9.89
CA SER A 86 -21.88 -2.09 11.10
C SER A 86 -20.99 -2.21 12.34
N GLN A 87 -21.54 -1.96 13.53
CA GLN A 87 -20.79 -2.15 14.77
C GLN A 87 -20.29 -3.59 14.92
N ALA A 88 -21.06 -4.59 14.48
CA ALA A 88 -20.63 -5.99 14.51
C ALA A 88 -19.45 -6.25 13.56
N ALA A 89 -19.44 -5.63 12.37
CA ALA A 89 -18.30 -5.70 11.47
C ALA A 89 -17.05 -5.04 12.07
N LEU A 90 -17.20 -3.86 12.71
CA LEU A 90 -16.10 -3.18 13.39
C LEU A 90 -15.52 -3.98 14.56
N VAL A 91 -16.38 -4.59 15.39
CA VAL A 91 -15.95 -5.52 16.45
C VAL A 91 -15.24 -6.73 15.85
N GLY A 92 -15.74 -7.26 14.73
CA GLY A 92 -15.08 -8.33 13.98
C GLY A 92 -13.68 -7.91 13.50
N MET A 93 -13.51 -6.69 13.00
CA MET A 93 -12.20 -6.14 12.64
C MET A 93 -11.29 -6.05 13.87
N ALA A 94 -11.77 -5.53 14.99
CA ALA A 94 -11.00 -5.42 16.24
C ALA A 94 -10.54 -6.79 16.75
N LEU A 95 -11.38 -7.83 16.65
CA LEU A 95 -11.00 -9.20 16.98
C LEU A 95 -9.90 -9.77 16.07
N MET A 96 -9.77 -9.24 14.85
CA MET A 96 -8.76 -9.62 13.87
C MET A 96 -7.55 -8.67 13.87
N TRP A 97 -7.41 -7.82 14.90
CA TRP A 97 -6.36 -6.79 14.95
C TRP A 97 -4.97 -7.32 14.65
N ALA A 98 -4.55 -8.42 15.29
CA ALA A 98 -3.23 -9.02 15.04
C ALA A 98 -3.01 -9.46 13.58
N SER A 99 -4.08 -9.84 12.86
CA SER A 99 -3.98 -10.13 11.42
C SER A 99 -3.93 -8.85 10.60
N LEU A 100 -4.66 -7.80 11.00
CA LEU A 100 -4.66 -6.48 10.36
C LEU A 100 -3.33 -5.73 10.55
N GLU A 101 -2.58 -5.98 11.63
CA GLU A 101 -1.22 -5.46 11.78
C GLU A 101 -0.33 -5.85 10.60
N ASN A 102 -0.42 -7.08 10.10
CA ASN A 102 0.33 -7.51 8.92
C ASN A 102 -0.06 -6.72 7.65
N VAL A 103 -1.34 -6.30 7.54
CA VAL A 103 -1.81 -5.45 6.43
C VAL A 103 -1.13 -4.09 6.51
N LEU A 104 -1.04 -3.52 7.70
CA LEU A 104 -0.34 -2.26 7.94
C LEU A 104 1.17 -2.39 7.72
N ASP A 105 1.78 -3.51 8.10
CA ASP A 105 3.20 -3.78 7.81
C ASP A 105 3.46 -3.89 6.30
N ALA A 106 2.56 -4.53 5.56
CA ALA A 106 2.64 -4.57 4.11
C ALA A 106 2.52 -3.18 3.48
N ASP A 107 1.61 -2.34 3.99
CA ASP A 107 1.51 -0.95 3.57
C ASP A 107 2.77 -0.13 3.91
N ALA A 108 3.30 -0.27 5.12
CA ALA A 108 4.52 0.40 5.55
C ALA A 108 5.73 -0.02 4.70
N SER A 109 5.84 -1.31 4.35
CA SER A 109 6.91 -1.79 3.46
C SER A 109 6.82 -1.19 2.06
N PHE A 110 5.61 -1.00 1.53
CA PHE A 110 5.37 -0.34 0.25
C PHE A 110 5.71 1.16 0.31
N ARG A 111 5.31 1.86 1.39
CA ARG A 111 5.68 3.26 1.62
C ARG A 111 7.19 3.43 1.73
N ALA A 112 7.87 2.59 2.50
CA ALA A 112 9.32 2.62 2.60
C ALA A 112 10.02 2.37 1.25
N LEU A 113 9.40 1.59 0.36
CA LEU A 113 9.90 1.35 -0.99
C LEU A 113 9.67 2.55 -1.93
N THR A 114 8.56 3.28 -1.76
CA THR A 114 8.16 4.41 -2.61
C THR A 114 8.66 5.76 -2.11
N ASP A 115 9.07 5.86 -0.84
CA ASP A 115 9.77 7.02 -0.30
C ASP A 115 11.06 7.25 -1.11
N ILE A 116 11.12 8.35 -1.84
CA ILE A 116 12.26 8.69 -2.71
C ILE A 116 13.35 9.39 -1.89
N GLU A 117 13.00 10.08 -0.82
CA GLU A 117 13.93 10.89 -0.04
C GLU A 117 14.64 10.05 1.01
N ASP A 118 13.89 9.23 1.76
CA ASP A 118 14.38 8.50 2.93
C ASP A 118 14.32 6.97 2.76
N ARG A 119 14.43 6.48 1.51
CA ARG A 119 14.39 5.03 1.20
C ARG A 119 15.43 4.24 1.98
N PRO A 120 15.04 3.25 2.80
CA PRO A 120 15.99 2.32 3.42
C PRO A 120 16.75 1.49 2.37
N LEU A 121 18.04 1.26 2.58
CA LEU A 121 18.89 0.50 1.64
C LEU A 121 18.40 -0.94 1.38
N ASN A 122 17.69 -1.52 2.34
CA ASN A 122 17.11 -2.86 2.25
C ASN A 122 15.61 -2.87 1.92
N ALA A 123 15.01 -1.74 1.52
CA ALA A 123 13.57 -1.63 1.27
C ALA A 123 13.05 -2.68 0.26
N SER A 124 13.83 -2.95 -0.81
CA SER A 124 13.49 -3.96 -1.81
C SER A 124 13.46 -5.38 -1.24
N VAL A 125 14.33 -5.71 -0.29
CA VAL A 125 14.41 -7.02 0.36
C VAL A 125 13.32 -7.17 1.43
N MET A 126 12.94 -6.07 2.06
CA MET A 126 11.91 -6.02 3.11
C MET A 126 10.49 -5.85 2.58
N PHE A 127 10.31 -5.76 1.25
CA PHE A 127 9.00 -5.59 0.65
C PHE A 127 8.07 -6.78 0.96
N ILE A 128 6.86 -6.48 1.42
CA ILE A 128 5.83 -7.46 1.76
C ILE A 128 4.66 -7.31 0.80
N SER A 129 4.26 -8.41 0.15
CA SER A 129 3.11 -8.44 -0.76
C SER A 129 1.80 -8.20 0.01
N MET A 130 1.09 -7.14 -0.37
CA MET A 130 -0.23 -6.82 0.17
C MET A 130 -1.25 -7.89 -0.21
N ARG A 131 -1.22 -8.39 -1.44
CA ARG A 131 -2.13 -9.45 -1.89
C ARG A 131 -1.97 -10.70 -1.05
N ALA A 132 -0.73 -11.15 -0.82
CA ALA A 132 -0.46 -12.34 -0.01
C ALA A 132 -0.98 -12.15 1.43
N THR A 133 -0.73 -10.99 2.02
CA THR A 133 -1.23 -10.63 3.36
C THR A 133 -2.76 -10.64 3.43
N LEU A 134 -3.45 -10.08 2.43
CA LEU A 134 -4.92 -10.09 2.37
C LEU A 134 -5.49 -11.52 2.25
N ILE A 135 -4.83 -12.40 1.51
CA ILE A 135 -5.21 -13.83 1.43
C ILE A 135 -5.09 -14.50 2.81
N LEU A 136 -4.02 -14.19 3.55
CA LEU A 136 -3.84 -14.70 4.91
C LEU A 136 -4.89 -14.14 5.87
N LEU A 137 -5.21 -12.84 5.77
CA LEU A 137 -6.30 -12.22 6.53
C LEU A 137 -7.62 -12.94 6.29
N ARG A 138 -8.01 -13.18 5.04
CA ARG A 138 -9.24 -13.92 4.71
C ARG A 138 -9.28 -15.28 5.39
N ARG A 139 -8.17 -16.03 5.29
CA ARG A 139 -8.05 -17.36 5.92
C ARG A 139 -8.25 -17.27 7.44
N ASP A 140 -7.68 -16.26 8.08
CA ASP A 140 -7.75 -16.12 9.53
C ASP A 140 -9.13 -15.61 9.99
N ILE A 141 -9.81 -14.75 9.20
CA ILE A 141 -11.21 -14.40 9.41
C ILE A 141 -12.09 -15.66 9.38
N HIS A 142 -11.90 -16.55 8.41
CA HIS A 142 -12.68 -17.79 8.29
C HIS A 142 -12.45 -18.78 9.44
N LYS A 143 -11.33 -18.69 10.16
CA LYS A 143 -11.08 -19.47 11.38
C LYS A 143 -11.76 -18.89 12.61
N ASN A 144 -12.24 -17.65 12.56
CA ASN A 144 -12.87 -16.96 13.67
C ASN A 144 -14.36 -16.67 13.39
N PRO A 145 -15.29 -17.52 13.88
CA PRO A 145 -16.73 -17.33 13.65
C PRO A 145 -17.28 -15.98 14.10
N LYS A 146 -16.62 -15.33 15.09
CA LYS A 146 -17.01 -14.01 15.59
C LYS A 146 -16.67 -12.87 14.63
N ALA A 147 -15.83 -13.12 13.62
CA ALA A 147 -15.48 -12.16 12.57
C ALA A 147 -16.32 -12.35 11.29
N SER A 148 -17.40 -13.12 11.34
CA SER A 148 -18.29 -13.38 10.20
C SER A 148 -18.91 -12.11 9.61
N GLU A 149 -19.38 -11.19 10.46
CA GLU A 149 -19.93 -9.90 10.01
C GLU A 149 -18.89 -9.01 9.33
N PHE A 150 -17.62 -9.08 9.79
CA PHE A 150 -16.52 -8.40 9.12
C PHE A 150 -16.29 -8.97 7.72
N TRP A 151 -16.25 -10.30 7.57
CA TRP A 151 -16.15 -10.93 6.25
C TRP A 151 -17.31 -10.56 5.34
N TYR A 152 -18.54 -10.62 5.85
CA TYR A 152 -19.74 -10.27 5.08
C TYR A 152 -19.70 -8.83 4.59
N TRP A 153 -19.28 -7.90 5.46
CA TRP A 153 -19.06 -6.50 5.07
C TRP A 153 -17.99 -6.36 3.99
N LEU A 154 -16.82 -7.00 4.12
CA LEU A 154 -15.75 -6.98 3.11
C LEU A 154 -16.25 -7.45 1.74
N CYS A 155 -17.00 -8.55 1.69
CA CYS A 155 -17.58 -9.03 0.45
C CYS A 155 -18.50 -8.00 -0.21
N ARG A 156 -19.26 -7.22 0.58
CA ARG A 156 -20.21 -6.23 0.08
C ARG A 156 -19.57 -4.94 -0.39
N VAL A 157 -18.46 -4.52 0.21
CA VAL A 157 -17.74 -3.30 -0.22
C VAL A 157 -16.81 -3.53 -1.39
N GLY A 158 -16.52 -4.79 -1.75
CA GLY A 158 -15.71 -5.12 -2.92
C GLY A 158 -14.39 -5.82 -2.57
N TRP A 159 -14.43 -6.90 -1.80
CA TRP A 159 -13.23 -7.69 -1.48
C TRP A 159 -12.39 -8.07 -2.72
N ASP A 160 -13.02 -8.47 -3.82
CA ASP A 160 -12.31 -8.87 -5.04
C ASP A 160 -11.64 -7.65 -5.72
N GLU A 161 -12.23 -6.46 -5.61
CA GLU A 161 -11.61 -5.21 -6.06
C GLU A 161 -10.39 -4.88 -5.20
N ILE A 162 -10.50 -4.99 -3.88
CA ILE A 162 -9.38 -4.80 -2.94
C ILE A 162 -8.22 -5.75 -3.29
N LEU A 163 -8.50 -7.02 -3.56
CA LEU A 163 -7.48 -8.00 -3.96
C LEU A 163 -6.84 -7.68 -5.32
N THR A 164 -7.63 -7.16 -6.26
CA THR A 164 -7.14 -6.76 -7.60
C THR A 164 -6.22 -5.54 -7.49
N LEU A 165 -6.63 -4.53 -6.73
CA LEU A 165 -5.81 -3.35 -6.44
C LEU A 165 -4.52 -3.74 -5.71
N ALA A 166 -4.59 -4.67 -4.76
CA ALA A 166 -3.40 -5.17 -4.06
C ALA A 166 -2.44 -5.90 -5.01
N GLU A 167 -2.97 -6.67 -5.96
CA GLU A 167 -2.16 -7.34 -6.99
C GLU A 167 -1.49 -6.33 -7.93
N GLN A 168 -2.22 -5.31 -8.36
CA GLN A 168 -1.66 -4.22 -9.17
C GLN A 168 -0.56 -3.47 -8.43
N ARG A 169 -0.79 -3.12 -7.15
CA ARG A 169 0.20 -2.45 -6.31
C ARG A 169 1.46 -3.29 -6.12
N ASP A 170 1.29 -4.59 -5.83
CA ASP A 170 2.40 -5.51 -5.66
C ASP A 170 3.19 -5.68 -6.98
N HIS A 171 2.50 -5.77 -8.12
CA HIS A 171 3.14 -5.80 -9.43
C HIS A 171 3.95 -4.53 -9.70
N ALA A 172 3.36 -3.35 -9.48
CA ALA A 172 4.04 -2.07 -9.65
C ALA A 172 5.30 -1.96 -8.77
N ALA A 173 5.22 -2.39 -7.51
CA ALA A 173 6.36 -2.45 -6.60
C ALA A 173 7.47 -3.37 -7.12
N LEU A 174 7.12 -4.54 -7.64
CA LEU A 174 8.08 -5.50 -8.21
C LEU A 174 8.74 -4.98 -9.50
N GLU A 175 7.98 -4.30 -10.37
CA GLU A 175 8.54 -3.63 -11.56
C GLU A 175 9.52 -2.53 -11.16
N MET A 176 9.20 -1.78 -10.10
CA MET A 176 10.10 -0.76 -9.56
C MET A 176 11.37 -1.38 -8.96
N ILE A 177 11.24 -2.44 -8.15
CA ILE A 177 12.37 -3.23 -7.60
C ILE A 177 13.29 -3.73 -8.72
N ALA A 178 12.70 -4.15 -9.83
CA ALA A 178 13.41 -4.64 -11.00
C ALA A 178 13.96 -3.54 -11.92
N GLY A 179 13.77 -2.26 -11.60
CA GLY A 179 14.29 -1.13 -12.37
C GLY A 179 13.55 -0.83 -13.66
N ARG A 180 12.31 -1.32 -13.82
CA ARG A 180 11.49 -1.15 -15.02
C ARG A 180 10.37 -0.11 -14.85
N ALA A 181 10.22 0.42 -13.65
CA ALA A 181 9.24 1.43 -13.31
C ALA A 181 9.86 2.51 -12.42
N PHE A 182 9.21 3.67 -12.37
CA PHE A 182 9.59 4.79 -11.50
C PHE A 182 8.39 5.25 -10.68
N CYS A 183 8.67 5.85 -9.52
CA CYS A 183 7.66 6.44 -8.65
C CYS A 183 7.64 7.96 -8.85
N GLU A 184 6.46 8.54 -8.91
CA GLU A 184 6.26 9.99 -8.84
C GLU A 184 6.17 10.48 -7.39
N PRO A 185 6.38 11.78 -7.14
CA PRO A 185 6.27 12.37 -5.79
C PRO A 185 4.93 12.09 -5.11
N GLU A 186 3.85 11.94 -5.87
CA GLU A 186 2.50 11.66 -5.40
C GLU A 186 2.27 10.17 -5.06
N GLY A 187 3.30 9.32 -5.09
CA GLY A 187 3.22 7.90 -4.71
C GLY A 187 2.64 6.98 -5.79
N CYS A 188 2.39 7.51 -7.00
CA CYS A 188 1.97 6.72 -8.15
C CYS A 188 3.19 6.09 -8.85
N ILE A 189 3.01 4.92 -9.46
CA ILE A 189 4.10 4.18 -10.12
C ILE A 189 3.75 3.99 -11.60
N ALA A 190 4.67 4.36 -12.48
CA ALA A 190 4.53 4.22 -13.93
C ALA A 190 5.68 3.41 -14.54
N VAL A 191 5.40 2.74 -15.67
CA VAL A 191 6.42 2.04 -16.47
C VAL A 191 7.43 3.06 -16.99
N LEU A 192 8.72 2.69 -17.02
CA LEU A 192 9.72 3.49 -17.72
C LEU A 192 9.43 3.54 -19.23
N PRO A 193 9.55 4.71 -19.87
CA PRO A 193 9.42 4.83 -21.33
C PRO A 193 10.33 3.86 -22.09
N PRO A 194 9.90 3.27 -23.21
CA PRO A 194 10.72 2.36 -23.99
C PRO A 194 12.03 2.98 -24.51
N ASP A 195 12.04 4.30 -24.69
CA ASP A 195 13.20 5.11 -25.10
C ASP A 195 14.02 5.61 -23.91
N TRP A 196 13.64 5.24 -22.67
CA TRP A 196 14.39 5.57 -21.47
C TRP A 196 15.78 4.97 -21.53
N SER A 197 16.74 5.82 -21.88
CA SER A 197 18.16 5.47 -21.94
C SER A 197 18.97 6.36 -21.02
N ILE A 198 18.70 6.31 -19.70
CA ILE A 198 19.75 6.73 -18.78
C ILE A 198 20.71 5.56 -18.65
N HIS A 199 21.80 5.65 -19.41
CA HIS A 199 22.97 4.81 -19.27
C HIS A 199 23.28 4.58 -17.78
N ALA A 200 23.42 3.31 -17.42
CA ALA A 200 24.00 2.83 -16.17
C ALA A 200 25.51 3.16 -16.05
N ALA A 201 25.94 4.34 -16.51
CA ALA A 201 27.33 4.78 -16.50
C ALA A 201 27.41 6.31 -16.49
N ALA A 202 27.43 6.88 -15.28
CA ALA A 202 28.15 8.11 -14.97
C ALA A 202 28.70 7.98 -13.55
#